data_AF-A0A4Q2XJZ3-F1
#
_entry.id   AF-A0A4Q2XJZ3-F1
#
_cell.length_a   1.000
_cell.length_b   1.000
_cell.length_c   1.000
_cell.angle_alpha   90.00
_cell.angle_beta   90.00
_cell.angle_gamma   90.00
#
_symmetry.space_group_name_H-M   'P 1'
#
loop_
_entity.id
_entity.type
_entity.pdbx_description
1 polymer ?
#
loop_
_entity_poly.entity_id
_entity_poly.type
_entity_poly.pdbx_seq_one_letter_code
_entity_poly.pdbx_strand_id
1 'polypeptide(L)'
;AKSFSRVVYENDLKPDTFPRDDAAFAELEKSMAWLKSHGIGIRGHYLMQEAVDGWSRERLADPAKLKADTLASVRERIAFAGDRVTEWDVINHPVAWQGAELFAQKGPPLDTLMMEVFKEARQLTKLPLCINEDQIFRPGPQQDKTFELLQKLRRDGVKVDGLGNQAHFHSSFLPSPEELLQVTDHFAAVVPKQVITEFDVVTNGDDALAADYLRDSLIACFSHPAYDGFLLWGFWEDSHWLPEAALWKKDWSMKPNGAVWEEWVGKQWHTREELTTDADGKVAWRGFKGTYRIISDSGKSAPVTPGSADSPVEVTVP
;
A
#
# COMPACT_ATOMS: atom_id res chain seq x y z
N ALA A 1 3.21 -9.36 13.36
CA ALA A 1 4.68 -9.24 13.43
C ALA A 1 5.41 -10.28 12.60
N LYS A 2 5.12 -11.60 12.69
CA LYS A 2 5.91 -12.62 11.98
C LYS A 2 5.76 -12.62 10.44
N SER A 3 4.60 -12.22 9.92
CA SER A 3 4.29 -12.35 8.48
C SER A 3 3.89 -11.04 7.80
N PHE A 4 4.12 -9.89 8.46
CA PHE A 4 3.75 -8.57 7.95
C PHE A 4 4.85 -7.56 8.27
N SER A 5 5.37 -6.91 7.23
CA SER A 5 6.40 -5.86 7.32
C SER A 5 5.84 -4.46 7.04
N ARG A 6 4.59 -4.35 6.57
CA ARG A 6 3.86 -3.10 6.37
C ARG A 6 2.39 -3.28 6.71
N VAL A 7 1.77 -2.25 7.26
CA VAL A 7 0.33 -2.17 7.55
C VAL A 7 -0.25 -0.87 7.01
N VAL A 8 -1.56 -0.80 6.99
CA VAL A 8 -2.36 0.38 6.72
C VAL A 8 -3.43 0.46 7.80
N TYR A 9 -3.70 1.66 8.32
CA TYR A 9 -4.87 1.85 9.18
C TYR A 9 -6.10 1.91 8.29
N GLU A 10 -7.08 1.05 8.54
CA GLU A 10 -8.31 1.00 7.74
C GLU A 10 -9.02 2.36 7.74
N ASN A 11 -9.03 3.06 8.87
CA ASN A 11 -9.76 4.32 9.01
C ASN A 11 -8.99 5.42 9.76
N ASP A 12 -8.13 5.13 10.74
CA ASP A 12 -7.59 6.14 11.68
C ASP A 12 -6.80 7.32 11.07
N LEU A 13 -6.45 7.26 9.78
CA LEU A 13 -5.80 8.32 9.02
C LEU A 13 -6.70 8.98 7.95
N LYS A 14 -7.96 8.59 7.83
CA LYS A 14 -8.97 9.23 6.97
C LYS A 14 -9.49 10.52 7.60
N PRO A 15 -9.94 11.51 6.81
CA PRO A 15 -10.29 12.83 7.35
C PRO A 15 -11.53 12.84 8.27
N ASP A 16 -12.43 11.87 8.10
CA ASP A 16 -13.67 11.68 8.87
C ASP A 16 -13.45 11.08 10.27
N THR A 17 -12.46 10.21 10.39
CA THR A 17 -12.19 9.38 11.57
C THR A 17 -10.87 9.73 12.25
N PHE A 18 -10.11 10.67 11.69
CA PHE A 18 -8.92 11.21 12.33
C PHE A 18 -9.24 11.74 13.74
N PRO A 19 -8.46 11.36 14.77
CA PRO A 19 -8.73 11.73 16.16
C PRO A 19 -9.00 13.22 16.38
N ARG A 20 -9.91 13.52 17.32
CA ARG A 20 -10.27 14.90 17.72
C ARG A 20 -10.09 15.17 19.22
N ASP A 21 -9.75 14.15 19.99
CA ASP A 21 -9.49 14.23 21.42
C ASP A 21 -8.15 13.59 21.79
N ASP A 22 -7.60 14.03 22.92
CA ASP A 22 -6.26 13.64 23.37
C ASP A 22 -6.12 12.13 23.62
N ALA A 23 -7.20 11.45 24.05
CA ALA A 23 -7.15 10.02 24.35
C ALA A 23 -7.05 9.20 23.06
N ALA A 24 -7.85 9.52 22.04
CA ALA A 24 -7.77 8.89 20.73
C ALA A 24 -6.42 9.16 20.04
N PHE A 25 -5.87 10.37 20.16
CA PHE A 25 -4.52 10.66 19.69
C PHE A 25 -3.48 9.79 20.38
N ALA A 26 -3.51 9.71 21.72
CA ALA A 26 -2.54 8.92 22.48
C ALA A 26 -2.58 7.43 22.11
N GLU A 27 -3.75 6.85 21.85
CA GLU A 27 -3.85 5.45 21.41
C GLU A 27 -3.32 5.24 19.99
N LEU A 28 -3.59 6.16 19.05
CA LEU A 28 -3.02 6.09 17.70
C LEU A 28 -1.48 6.23 17.73
N GLU A 29 -0.95 7.14 18.54
CA GLU A 29 0.50 7.32 18.71
C GLU A 29 1.17 6.07 19.30
N LYS A 30 0.54 5.47 20.32
CA LYS A 30 1.01 4.23 20.94
C LYS A 30 1.01 3.07 19.94
N SER A 31 0.00 2.97 19.09
CA SER A 31 -0.07 1.99 18.01
C SER A 31 1.05 2.18 16.99
N MET A 32 1.26 3.42 16.50
CA MET A 32 2.34 3.72 15.56
C MET A 32 3.73 3.48 16.16
N ALA A 33 3.94 3.83 17.43
CA ALA A 33 5.18 3.57 18.14
C ALA A 33 5.46 2.07 18.28
N TRP A 34 4.42 1.28 18.57
CA TRP A 34 4.54 -0.17 18.61
C TRP A 34 4.95 -0.74 17.25
N LEU A 35 4.31 -0.31 16.16
CA LEU A 35 4.66 -0.73 14.79
C LEU A 35 6.12 -0.37 14.44
N LYS A 36 6.53 0.87 14.72
CA LYS A 36 7.92 1.33 14.52
C LYS A 36 8.92 0.49 15.31
N SER A 37 8.64 0.17 16.57
CA SER A 37 9.53 -0.65 17.41
C SER A 37 9.68 -2.09 16.91
N HIS A 38 8.73 -2.58 16.12
CA HIS A 38 8.77 -3.90 15.47
C HIS A 38 9.28 -3.87 14.03
N GLY A 39 9.72 -2.70 13.53
CA GLY A 39 10.17 -2.54 12.15
C GLY A 39 9.06 -2.72 11.11
N ILE A 40 7.80 -2.48 11.50
CA ILE A 40 6.64 -2.58 10.61
C ILE A 40 6.32 -1.18 10.08
N GLY A 41 6.43 -1.01 8.77
CA GLY A 41 6.11 0.25 8.10
C GLY A 41 4.60 0.53 8.07
N ILE A 42 4.22 1.79 7.90
CA ILE A 42 2.82 2.20 7.80
C ILE A 42 2.61 2.88 6.44
N ARG A 43 1.58 2.47 5.70
CA ARG A 43 1.06 3.21 4.56
C ARG A 43 0.02 4.21 5.07
N GLY A 44 0.22 5.49 4.78
CA GLY A 44 -0.76 6.53 5.10
C GLY A 44 -1.93 6.47 4.13
N HIS A 45 -3.14 6.27 4.63
CA HIS A 45 -4.35 6.11 3.83
C HIS A 45 -5.49 6.94 4.42
N TYR A 46 -6.04 7.93 3.73
CA TYR A 46 -5.59 8.59 2.49
C TYR A 46 -5.68 10.10 2.71
N LEU A 47 -5.04 10.95 1.91
CA LEU A 47 -5.10 12.41 2.12
C LEU A 47 -6.36 13.06 1.52
N MET A 48 -6.80 12.64 0.34
CA MET A 48 -8.08 13.06 -0.25
C MET A 48 -8.71 11.87 -0.98
N GLN A 49 -10.04 11.79 -0.93
CA GLN A 49 -10.82 10.85 -1.73
C GLN A 49 -11.74 11.62 -2.65
N GLU A 50 -11.84 11.18 -3.91
CA GLU A 50 -12.70 11.84 -4.91
C GLU A 50 -14.09 11.19 -4.99
N ALA A 51 -14.20 9.91 -4.63
CA ALA A 51 -15.47 9.29 -4.32
C ALA A 51 -16.12 10.01 -3.12
N VAL A 52 -17.25 10.72 -3.33
CA VAL A 52 -17.90 11.54 -2.29
C VAL A 52 -18.27 10.70 -1.05
N ASP A 53 -17.45 10.84 -0.01
CA ASP A 53 -17.64 10.26 1.31
C ASP A 53 -18.50 11.16 2.21
N GLY A 54 -18.72 10.75 3.45
CA GLY A 54 -19.46 11.55 4.43
C GLY A 54 -18.81 12.93 4.65
N TRP A 55 -17.48 12.95 4.77
CA TRP A 55 -16.70 14.15 5.07
C TRP A 55 -16.81 15.21 3.97
N SER A 56 -16.65 14.80 2.70
CA SER A 56 -16.75 15.71 1.56
C SER A 56 -18.18 16.17 1.36
N ARG A 57 -19.17 15.27 1.51
CA ARG A 57 -20.60 15.57 1.30
C ARG A 57 -21.09 16.73 2.16
N GLU A 58 -20.68 16.80 3.42
CA GLU A 58 -21.05 17.89 4.35
C GLU A 58 -20.49 19.26 3.91
N ARG A 59 -19.46 19.27 3.08
CA ARG A 59 -18.71 20.46 2.66
C ARG A 59 -18.96 20.84 1.20
N LEU A 60 -19.61 19.99 0.40
CA LEU A 60 -19.89 20.22 -1.03
C LEU A 60 -20.74 21.48 -1.29
N ALA A 61 -21.46 22.01 -0.29
CA ALA A 61 -22.24 23.23 -0.45
C ALA A 61 -21.37 24.51 -0.57
N ASP A 62 -20.10 24.45 -0.16
CA ASP A 62 -19.15 25.56 -0.25
C ASP A 62 -17.80 25.05 -0.80
N PRO A 63 -17.57 25.14 -2.12
CA PRO A 63 -16.34 24.68 -2.76
C PRO A 63 -15.05 25.30 -2.20
N ALA A 64 -15.11 26.57 -1.79
CA ALA A 64 -13.95 27.26 -1.24
C ALA A 64 -13.61 26.72 0.15
N LYS A 65 -14.65 26.50 0.98
CA LYS A 65 -14.49 25.85 2.28
C LYS A 65 -14.03 24.41 2.16
N LEU A 66 -14.59 23.62 1.24
CA LEU A 66 -14.16 22.24 1.00
C LEU A 66 -12.68 22.17 0.69
N LYS A 67 -12.22 22.98 -0.28
CA LYS A 67 -10.79 23.09 -0.60
C LYS A 67 -9.94 23.49 0.62
N ALA A 68 -10.35 24.52 1.36
CA ALA A 68 -9.59 25.00 2.52
C ALA A 68 -9.49 23.93 3.62
N ASP A 69 -10.60 23.25 3.92
CA ASP A 69 -10.67 22.18 4.91
C ASP A 69 -9.83 20.96 4.47
N THR A 70 -9.85 20.61 3.17
CA THR A 70 -9.04 19.50 2.62
C THR A 70 -7.56 19.80 2.82
N LEU A 71 -7.08 20.98 2.41
CA LEU A 71 -5.67 21.35 2.55
C LEU A 71 -5.24 21.47 4.03
N ALA A 72 -6.13 21.94 4.91
CA ALA A 72 -5.87 21.96 6.35
C ALA A 72 -5.72 20.54 6.90
N SER A 73 -6.61 19.63 6.52
CA SER A 73 -6.56 18.22 6.93
C SER A 73 -5.32 17.49 6.39
N VAL A 74 -4.87 17.81 5.18
CA VAL A 74 -3.61 17.30 4.60
C VAL A 74 -2.42 17.71 5.47
N ARG A 75 -2.33 19.00 5.83
CA ARG A 75 -1.27 19.52 6.72
C ARG A 75 -1.27 18.82 8.07
N GLU A 76 -2.44 18.74 8.70
CA GLU A 76 -2.64 18.12 10.00
C GLU A 76 -2.15 16.67 10.02
N ARG A 77 -2.58 15.85 9.05
CA ARG A 77 -2.28 14.41 9.04
C ARG A 77 -0.86 14.08 8.60
N ILE A 78 -0.27 14.84 7.67
CA ILE A 78 1.15 14.66 7.33
C ILE A 78 2.03 15.07 8.51
N ALA A 79 1.74 16.20 9.16
CA ALA A 79 2.50 16.67 10.31
C ALA A 79 2.39 15.69 11.48
N PHE A 80 1.18 15.19 11.74
CA PHE A 80 0.96 14.16 12.75
C PHE A 80 1.73 12.89 12.40
N ALA A 81 1.55 12.27 11.24
CA ALA A 81 2.19 10.98 10.96
C ALA A 81 3.73 11.07 10.96
N GLY A 82 4.30 12.14 10.40
CA GLY A 82 5.75 12.35 10.35
C GLY A 82 6.50 11.19 9.69
N ASP A 83 7.56 10.71 10.35
CA ASP A 83 8.40 9.60 9.88
C ASP A 83 7.84 8.20 10.20
N ARG A 84 6.64 8.12 10.80
CA ARG A 84 5.99 6.85 11.19
C ARG A 84 5.32 6.17 10.00
N VAL A 85 5.03 6.92 8.94
CA VAL A 85 4.55 6.41 7.67
C VAL A 85 5.68 6.35 6.65
N THR A 86 5.53 5.44 5.69
CA THR A 86 6.55 5.13 4.66
C THR A 86 6.18 5.64 3.28
N GLU A 87 4.91 5.98 3.08
CA GLU A 87 4.30 6.44 1.82
C GLU A 87 2.86 6.89 2.10
N TRP A 88 2.28 7.65 1.17
CA TRP A 88 0.88 8.12 1.26
C TRP A 88 0.07 7.75 0.02
N ASP A 89 -1.16 7.28 0.23
CA ASP A 89 -2.27 7.48 -0.69
C ASP A 89 -2.66 8.96 -0.66
N VAL A 90 -2.21 9.74 -1.64
CA VAL A 90 -2.56 11.16 -1.70
C VAL A 90 -3.98 11.33 -2.20
N ILE A 91 -4.32 10.60 -3.27
CA ILE A 91 -5.63 10.62 -3.89
C ILE A 91 -6.15 9.18 -3.94
N ASN A 92 -7.33 8.97 -3.36
CA ASN A 92 -8.05 7.69 -3.36
C ASN A 92 -9.27 7.78 -4.30
N HIS A 93 -9.45 6.77 -5.15
CA HIS A 93 -10.56 6.68 -6.12
C HIS A 93 -10.75 7.89 -7.04
N PRO A 94 -9.72 8.37 -7.77
CA PRO A 94 -9.90 9.49 -8.70
C PRO A 94 -10.80 9.20 -9.91
N VAL A 95 -11.01 7.93 -10.24
CA VAL A 95 -11.80 7.48 -11.40
C VAL A 95 -12.99 6.63 -10.97
N ALA A 96 -12.81 5.75 -9.98
CA ALA A 96 -13.88 4.86 -9.52
C ALA A 96 -15.10 5.59 -8.95
N TRP A 97 -16.21 4.86 -8.87
CA TRP A 97 -17.36 5.18 -8.02
C TRP A 97 -18.17 6.46 -8.32
N GLN A 98 -18.13 7.01 -9.55
CA GLN A 98 -18.93 8.17 -10.02
C GLN A 98 -18.83 9.44 -9.13
N GLY A 99 -18.09 9.44 -8.03
CA GLY A 99 -18.04 10.57 -7.09
C GLY A 99 -17.36 11.80 -7.69
N ALA A 100 -16.46 11.58 -8.65
CA ALA A 100 -15.92 12.63 -9.51
C ALA A 100 -17.03 13.43 -10.22
N GLU A 101 -18.18 12.83 -10.57
CA GLU A 101 -19.29 13.55 -11.21
C GLU A 101 -20.00 14.52 -10.26
N LEU A 102 -20.18 14.15 -8.98
CA LEU A 102 -20.76 15.04 -7.97
C LEU A 102 -19.82 16.18 -7.60
N PHE A 103 -18.52 15.90 -7.48
CA PHE A 103 -17.49 16.92 -7.32
C PHE A 103 -17.42 17.85 -8.54
N ALA A 104 -17.49 17.33 -9.76
CA ALA A 104 -17.47 18.13 -10.98
C ALA A 104 -18.70 19.04 -11.13
N GLN A 105 -19.85 18.66 -10.56
CA GLN A 105 -21.07 19.45 -10.62
C GLN A 105 -21.17 20.53 -9.53
N LYS A 106 -20.63 20.27 -8.33
CA LYS A 106 -20.87 21.11 -7.13
C LYS A 106 -19.63 21.52 -6.36
N GLY A 107 -18.49 20.86 -6.58
CA GLY A 107 -17.22 21.14 -5.92
C GLY A 107 -16.30 22.04 -6.77
N PRO A 108 -15.07 22.31 -6.30
CA PRO A 108 -14.05 22.94 -7.14
C PRO A 108 -13.68 22.02 -8.32
N PRO A 109 -13.08 22.53 -9.40
CA PRO A 109 -12.58 21.68 -10.48
C PRO A 109 -11.65 20.61 -9.91
N LEU A 110 -12.06 19.34 -10.01
CA LEU A 110 -11.48 18.23 -9.28
C LEU A 110 -9.99 18.06 -9.61
N ASP A 111 -9.63 18.12 -10.90
CA ASP A 111 -8.25 18.16 -11.37
C ASP A 111 -7.41 19.25 -10.68
N THR A 112 -7.99 20.45 -10.45
CA THR A 112 -7.26 21.54 -9.80
C THR A 112 -7.02 21.26 -8.33
N LEU A 113 -8.05 20.78 -7.61
CA LEU A 113 -7.91 20.42 -6.20
C LEU A 113 -6.93 19.26 -6.01
N MET A 114 -6.99 18.23 -6.86
CA MET A 114 -6.06 17.10 -6.86
C MET A 114 -4.60 17.58 -6.99
N MET A 115 -4.32 18.44 -7.97
CA MET A 115 -2.99 19.02 -8.18
C MET A 115 -2.52 19.85 -6.97
N GLU A 116 -3.42 20.60 -6.35
CA GLU A 116 -3.11 21.40 -5.15
C GLU A 116 -2.82 20.52 -3.93
N VAL A 117 -3.56 19.43 -3.74
CA VAL A 117 -3.30 18.45 -2.67
C VAL A 117 -1.95 17.77 -2.87
N PHE A 118 -1.61 17.36 -4.10
CA PHE A 118 -0.26 16.85 -4.41
C PHE A 118 0.82 17.90 -4.11
N LYS A 119 0.62 19.14 -4.54
CA LYS A 119 1.58 20.23 -4.31
C LYS A 119 1.79 20.49 -2.82
N GLU A 120 0.71 20.54 -2.05
CA GLU A 120 0.75 20.72 -0.59
C GLU A 120 1.50 19.56 0.08
N ALA A 121 1.14 18.31 -0.24
CA ALA A 121 1.81 17.13 0.32
C ALA A 121 3.32 17.10 -0.01
N ARG A 122 3.71 17.49 -1.23
CA ARG A 122 5.13 17.57 -1.64
C ARG A 122 5.95 18.63 -0.90
N GLN A 123 5.30 19.68 -0.41
CA GLN A 123 5.95 20.70 0.42
C GLN A 123 6.21 20.18 1.84
N LEU A 124 5.36 19.28 2.33
CA LEU A 124 5.36 18.80 3.71
C LEU A 124 6.19 17.52 3.91
N THR A 125 6.35 16.68 2.88
CA THR A 125 7.09 15.42 3.01
C THR A 125 7.89 15.04 1.76
N LYS A 126 8.94 14.23 1.96
CA LYS A 126 9.75 13.60 0.90
C LYS A 126 9.38 12.13 0.66
N LEU A 127 8.42 11.60 1.41
CA LEU A 127 7.92 10.24 1.24
C LEU A 127 7.28 10.04 -0.15
N PRO A 128 7.23 8.80 -0.65
CA PRO A 128 6.47 8.45 -1.84
C PRO A 128 5.01 8.88 -1.72
N LEU A 129 4.52 9.58 -2.75
CA LEU A 129 3.13 9.99 -2.87
C LEU A 129 2.48 9.25 -4.04
N CYS A 130 1.44 8.49 -3.73
CA CYS A 130 0.77 7.60 -4.67
C CYS A 130 -0.67 8.04 -4.96
N ILE A 131 -1.19 7.52 -6.06
CA ILE A 131 -2.64 7.41 -6.31
C ILE A 131 -3.06 5.99 -5.95
N ASN A 132 -4.23 5.81 -5.34
CA ASN A 132 -4.82 4.51 -5.04
C ASN A 132 -6.13 4.35 -5.78
N GLU A 133 -6.27 3.26 -6.53
CA GLU A 133 -7.44 3.05 -7.36
C GLU A 133 -7.90 1.59 -7.39
N ASP A 134 -9.21 1.42 -7.52
CA ASP A 134 -9.92 0.16 -7.64
C ASP A 134 -10.13 -0.24 -9.11
N GLN A 135 -10.45 -1.51 -9.33
CA GLN A 135 -10.81 -2.12 -10.62
C GLN A 135 -9.82 -1.87 -11.78
N ILE A 136 -8.56 -1.54 -11.48
CA ILE A 136 -7.52 -1.32 -12.50
C ILE A 136 -7.17 -2.60 -13.28
N PHE A 137 -7.41 -3.77 -12.69
CA PHE A 137 -7.20 -5.08 -13.33
C PHE A 137 -8.38 -5.57 -14.15
N ARG A 138 -9.52 -4.85 -14.13
CA ARG A 138 -10.67 -5.17 -14.98
C ARG A 138 -10.57 -4.34 -16.26
N PRO A 139 -10.46 -4.97 -17.45
CA PRO A 139 -10.44 -4.24 -18.70
C PRO A 139 -11.69 -3.37 -18.85
N GLY A 140 -11.48 -2.11 -19.22
CA GLY A 140 -12.57 -1.18 -19.48
C GLY A 140 -12.27 0.26 -19.11
N PRO A 141 -13.30 1.14 -19.14
CA PRO A 141 -13.11 2.59 -19.07
C PRO A 141 -12.38 3.08 -17.83
N GLN A 142 -12.47 2.37 -16.71
CA GLN A 142 -11.82 2.76 -15.46
C GLN A 142 -10.30 2.57 -15.53
N GLN A 143 -9.84 1.45 -16.09
CA GLN A 143 -8.42 1.21 -16.36
C GLN A 143 -7.87 2.28 -17.32
N ASP A 144 -8.56 2.50 -18.45
CA ASP A 144 -8.16 3.47 -19.47
C ASP A 144 -8.04 4.90 -18.90
N LYS A 145 -9.08 5.36 -18.18
CA LYS A 145 -9.08 6.69 -17.56
C LYS A 145 -8.02 6.85 -16.48
N THR A 146 -7.74 5.81 -15.71
CA THR A 146 -6.66 5.84 -14.69
C THR A 146 -5.30 6.01 -15.38
N PHE A 147 -5.07 5.29 -16.47
CA PHE A 147 -3.86 5.42 -17.26
C PHE A 147 -3.72 6.81 -17.89
N GLU A 148 -4.80 7.33 -18.49
CA GLU A 148 -4.86 8.68 -19.05
C GLU A 148 -4.60 9.77 -18.00
N LEU A 149 -5.16 9.61 -16.80
CA LEU A 149 -4.94 10.51 -15.66
C LEU A 149 -3.47 10.54 -15.27
N LEU A 150 -2.82 9.37 -15.09
CA LEU A 150 -1.40 9.30 -14.76
C LEU A 150 -0.52 9.95 -15.83
N GLN A 151 -0.85 9.74 -17.11
CA GLN A 151 -0.16 10.45 -18.19
C GLN A 151 -0.36 11.96 -18.13
N LYS A 152 -1.58 12.41 -17.86
CA LYS A 152 -1.91 13.83 -17.75
C LYS A 152 -1.13 14.48 -16.61
N LEU A 153 -1.16 13.90 -15.42
CA LEU A 153 -0.41 14.38 -14.26
C LEU A 153 1.09 14.50 -14.56
N ARG A 154 1.66 13.49 -15.22
CA ARG A 154 3.06 13.53 -15.68
C ARG A 154 3.32 14.67 -16.66
N ARG A 155 2.45 14.88 -17.65
CA ARG A 155 2.55 16.01 -18.62
C ARG A 155 2.44 17.37 -17.92
N ASP A 156 1.60 17.46 -16.89
CA ASP A 156 1.34 18.68 -16.13
C ASP A 156 2.41 18.93 -15.04
N GLY A 157 3.46 18.10 -14.97
CA GLY A 157 4.57 18.26 -14.04
C GLY A 157 4.29 17.77 -12.61
N VAL A 158 3.21 17.03 -12.39
CA VAL A 158 2.90 16.39 -11.11
C VAL A 158 3.60 15.05 -11.04
N LYS A 159 4.56 14.93 -10.13
CA LYS A 159 5.25 13.66 -9.85
C LYS A 159 4.36 12.76 -9.00
N VAL A 160 3.90 11.65 -9.58
CA VAL A 160 3.28 10.52 -8.86
C VAL A 160 4.35 9.44 -8.68
N ASP A 161 4.65 9.06 -7.44
CA ASP A 161 5.71 8.07 -7.17
C ASP A 161 5.23 6.63 -7.24
N GLY A 162 3.92 6.39 -7.18
CA GLY A 162 3.38 5.05 -7.19
C GLY A 162 1.89 5.00 -7.52
N LEU A 163 1.46 3.84 -8.00
CA LEU A 163 0.05 3.47 -8.14
C LEU A 163 -0.25 2.33 -7.16
N GLY A 164 -1.18 2.57 -6.25
CA GLY A 164 -1.83 1.56 -5.44
C GLY A 164 -2.98 0.94 -6.22
N ASN A 165 -2.97 -0.39 -6.30
CA ASN A 165 -4.03 -1.18 -6.88
C ASN A 165 -4.77 -1.85 -5.73
N GLN A 166 -6.00 -1.43 -5.45
CA GLN A 166 -6.75 -1.95 -4.30
C GLN A 166 -6.91 -3.47 -4.39
N ALA A 167 -7.24 -3.96 -5.59
CA ALA A 167 -7.28 -5.39 -5.87
C ALA A 167 -8.33 -6.15 -5.04
N HIS A 168 -9.49 -5.53 -4.87
CA HIS A 168 -10.71 -6.20 -4.41
C HIS A 168 -11.24 -7.12 -5.52
N PHE A 169 -11.06 -8.43 -5.35
CA PHE A 169 -11.44 -9.43 -6.33
C PHE A 169 -12.71 -10.18 -5.95
N HIS A 170 -13.45 -10.61 -6.97
CA HIS A 170 -14.66 -11.40 -6.80
C HIS A 170 -14.70 -12.48 -7.88
N SER A 171 -15.23 -13.67 -7.58
CA SER A 171 -15.35 -14.81 -8.51
C SER A 171 -16.07 -14.52 -9.83
N SER A 172 -16.79 -13.40 -9.93
CA SER A 172 -17.36 -12.91 -11.19
C SER A 172 -16.30 -12.43 -12.19
N PHE A 173 -15.08 -12.12 -11.73
CA PHE A 173 -13.93 -11.79 -12.55
C PHE A 173 -12.62 -11.93 -11.75
N LEU A 174 -11.86 -12.96 -12.08
CA LEU A 174 -10.55 -13.24 -11.51
C LEU A 174 -9.52 -13.19 -12.66
N PRO A 175 -8.82 -12.07 -12.89
CA PRO A 175 -7.79 -12.01 -13.91
C PRO A 175 -6.69 -13.05 -13.62
N SER A 176 -6.27 -13.76 -14.66
CA SER A 176 -5.14 -14.67 -14.59
C SER A 176 -3.84 -13.92 -14.21
N PRO A 177 -2.83 -14.63 -13.69
CA PRO A 177 -1.50 -14.05 -13.47
C PRO A 177 -0.92 -13.33 -14.70
N GLU A 178 -1.15 -13.86 -15.90
CA GLU A 178 -0.70 -13.23 -17.13
C GLU A 178 -1.40 -11.89 -17.37
N GLU A 179 -2.72 -11.82 -17.17
CA GLU A 179 -3.47 -10.57 -17.27
C GLU A 179 -3.03 -9.55 -16.21
N LEU A 180 -2.82 -9.98 -14.96
CA LEU A 180 -2.27 -9.11 -13.90
C LEU A 180 -0.92 -8.51 -14.32
N LEU A 181 -0.03 -9.32 -14.89
CA LEU A 181 1.29 -8.86 -15.34
C LEU A 181 1.18 -7.92 -16.56
N GLN A 182 0.33 -8.22 -17.54
CA GLN A 182 0.11 -7.34 -18.69
C GLN A 182 -0.42 -5.96 -18.28
N VAL A 183 -1.35 -5.90 -17.32
CA VAL A 183 -1.84 -4.64 -16.75
C VAL A 183 -0.73 -3.93 -15.99
N THR A 184 0.08 -4.68 -15.23
CA THR A 184 1.23 -4.13 -14.50
C THR A 184 2.23 -3.49 -15.46
N ASP A 185 2.60 -4.16 -16.55
CA ASP A 185 3.49 -3.64 -17.60
C ASP A 185 2.93 -2.36 -18.22
N HIS A 186 1.62 -2.34 -18.50
CA HIS A 186 0.95 -1.17 -19.04
C HIS A 186 1.12 0.04 -18.13
N PHE A 187 0.81 -0.08 -16.84
CA PHE A 187 0.97 1.03 -15.89
C PHE A 187 2.43 1.38 -15.60
N ALA A 188 3.36 0.42 -15.65
CA ALA A 188 4.79 0.67 -15.46
C ALA A 188 5.38 1.65 -16.50
N ALA A 189 4.71 1.85 -17.65
CA ALA A 189 5.08 2.86 -18.64
C ALA A 189 4.81 4.32 -18.19
N VAL A 190 3.99 4.53 -17.16
CA VAL A 190 3.55 5.86 -16.71
C VAL A 190 3.82 6.13 -15.22
N VAL A 191 4.06 5.11 -14.40
CA VAL A 191 4.40 5.24 -12.99
C VAL A 191 5.60 4.35 -12.64
N PRO A 192 6.55 4.80 -11.80
CA PRO A 192 7.77 4.05 -11.55
C PRO A 192 7.60 2.85 -10.60
N LYS A 193 6.47 2.78 -9.87
CA LYS A 193 6.21 1.77 -8.84
C LYS A 193 4.72 1.46 -8.75
N GLN A 194 4.41 0.21 -8.45
CA GLN A 194 3.06 -0.28 -8.14
C GLN A 194 3.04 -1.03 -6.82
N VAL A 195 1.88 -1.05 -6.17
CA VAL A 195 1.65 -1.74 -4.90
C VAL A 195 0.26 -2.35 -4.93
N ILE A 196 0.10 -3.62 -4.54
CA ILE A 196 -1.22 -4.13 -4.17
C ILE A 196 -1.54 -3.61 -2.78
N THR A 197 -2.61 -2.82 -2.63
CA THR A 197 -2.88 -2.02 -1.42
C THR A 197 -3.97 -2.59 -0.53
N GLU A 198 -4.94 -3.31 -1.07
CA GLU A 198 -6.17 -3.71 -0.35
C GLU A 198 -6.65 -5.11 -0.77
N PHE A 199 -5.74 -6.06 -0.98
CA PHE A 199 -6.11 -7.37 -1.54
C PHE A 199 -7.12 -8.09 -0.64
N ASP A 200 -8.23 -8.46 -1.24
CA ASP A 200 -9.16 -9.48 -0.77
C ASP A 200 -9.80 -10.18 -1.97
N VAL A 201 -10.27 -11.41 -1.75
CA VAL A 201 -10.93 -12.20 -2.80
C VAL A 201 -12.16 -12.90 -2.23
N VAL A 202 -13.29 -12.72 -2.92
CA VAL A 202 -14.56 -13.40 -2.61
C VAL A 202 -14.81 -14.49 -3.66
N THR A 203 -14.91 -15.74 -3.22
CA THR A 203 -15.08 -16.90 -4.10
C THR A 203 -16.43 -17.61 -3.92
N ASN A 204 -17.36 -17.00 -3.19
CA ASN A 204 -18.67 -17.54 -2.84
C ASN A 204 -18.57 -18.90 -2.12
N GLY A 205 -17.61 -19.01 -1.20
CA GLY A 205 -17.40 -20.19 -0.36
C GLY A 205 -16.44 -21.24 -0.93
N ASP A 206 -15.84 -21.02 -2.10
CA ASP A 206 -14.78 -21.88 -2.64
C ASP A 206 -13.42 -21.49 -2.02
N ASP A 207 -13.14 -22.02 -0.83
CA ASP A 207 -11.89 -21.76 -0.11
C ASP A 207 -10.65 -22.27 -0.88
N ALA A 208 -10.79 -23.28 -1.75
CA ALA A 208 -9.69 -23.78 -2.56
C ALA A 208 -9.32 -22.77 -3.66
N LEU A 209 -10.32 -22.24 -4.36
CA LEU A 209 -10.13 -21.15 -5.33
C LEU A 209 -9.53 -19.90 -4.67
N ALA A 210 -9.99 -19.53 -3.46
CA ALA A 210 -9.43 -18.39 -2.73
C ALA A 210 -7.94 -18.58 -2.42
N ALA A 211 -7.56 -19.80 -2.04
CA ALA A 211 -6.15 -20.16 -1.77
C ALA A 211 -5.30 -20.13 -3.04
N ASP A 212 -5.76 -20.76 -4.12
CA ASP A 212 -5.06 -20.77 -5.40
C ASP A 212 -4.90 -19.36 -5.96
N TYR A 213 -5.96 -18.56 -5.92
CA TYR A 213 -5.94 -17.20 -6.45
C TYR A 213 -5.04 -16.25 -5.63
N LEU A 214 -5.04 -16.36 -4.29
CA LEU A 214 -4.07 -15.64 -3.45
C LEU A 214 -2.64 -16.05 -3.82
N ARG A 215 -2.35 -17.36 -3.92
CA ARG A 215 -1.02 -17.86 -4.26
C ARG A 215 -0.54 -17.27 -5.58
N ASP A 216 -1.37 -17.39 -6.61
CA ASP A 216 -0.98 -17.04 -7.97
C ASP A 216 -0.83 -15.52 -8.13
N SER A 217 -1.73 -14.73 -7.53
CA SER A 217 -1.62 -13.26 -7.50
C SER A 217 -0.38 -12.79 -6.75
N LEU A 218 -0.09 -13.41 -5.59
CA LEU A 218 1.06 -13.09 -4.75
C LEU A 218 2.36 -13.37 -5.51
N ILE A 219 2.49 -14.55 -6.13
CA ILE A 219 3.69 -14.92 -6.92
C ILE A 219 3.85 -14.03 -8.15
N ALA A 220 2.76 -13.73 -8.88
CA ALA A 220 2.80 -12.85 -10.04
C ALA A 220 3.35 -11.47 -9.65
N CYS A 221 2.79 -10.86 -8.60
CA CYS A 221 3.25 -9.56 -8.12
C CYS A 221 4.71 -9.62 -7.66
N PHE A 222 5.10 -10.66 -6.92
CA PHE A 222 6.48 -10.84 -6.45
C PHE A 222 7.50 -10.98 -7.60
N SER A 223 7.09 -11.58 -8.72
CA SER A 223 7.95 -11.84 -9.88
C SER A 223 8.26 -10.60 -10.71
N HIS A 224 7.54 -9.49 -10.50
CA HIS A 224 7.58 -8.34 -11.39
C HIS A 224 8.28 -7.12 -10.75
N PRO A 225 9.26 -6.48 -11.43
CA PRO A 225 10.10 -5.45 -10.82
C PRO A 225 9.36 -4.15 -10.47
N ALA A 226 8.21 -3.89 -11.08
CA ALA A 226 7.40 -2.71 -10.76
C ALA A 226 6.73 -2.79 -9.37
N TYR A 227 6.56 -3.98 -8.79
CA TYR A 227 5.93 -4.11 -7.48
C TYR A 227 6.90 -3.88 -6.32
N ASP A 228 6.43 -3.11 -5.35
CA ASP A 228 7.13 -2.80 -4.09
C ASP A 228 6.28 -3.16 -2.85
N GLY A 229 5.22 -3.92 -3.04
CA GLY A 229 4.57 -4.63 -1.93
C GLY A 229 3.16 -5.12 -2.23
N PHE A 230 2.66 -5.88 -1.26
CA PHE A 230 1.38 -6.56 -1.29
C PHE A 230 0.74 -6.48 0.09
N LEU A 231 -0.38 -5.77 0.19
CA LEU A 231 -1.15 -5.56 1.41
C LEU A 231 -2.49 -6.27 1.28
N LEU A 232 -2.91 -6.94 2.35
CA LEU A 232 -4.25 -7.50 2.50
C LEU A 232 -5.16 -6.46 3.14
N TRP A 233 -6.44 -6.38 2.76
CA TRP A 233 -7.42 -5.50 3.41
C TRP A 233 -8.09 -6.16 4.63
N GLY A 234 -7.24 -6.59 5.55
CA GLY A 234 -7.63 -7.39 6.71
C GLY A 234 -7.16 -8.83 6.60
N PHE A 235 -6.99 -9.49 7.74
CA PHE A 235 -6.54 -10.90 7.79
C PHE A 235 -7.35 -11.76 8.75
N TRP A 236 -8.12 -11.15 9.65
CA TRP A 236 -8.87 -11.85 10.69
C TRP A 236 -10.36 -11.63 10.51
N GLU A 237 -11.13 -12.73 10.43
CA GLU A 237 -12.55 -12.75 10.09
C GLU A 237 -13.41 -11.84 10.99
N ASP A 238 -13.05 -11.67 12.27
CA ASP A 238 -13.84 -10.87 13.20
C ASP A 238 -13.68 -9.36 13.02
N SER A 239 -12.66 -8.92 12.29
CA SER A 239 -12.37 -7.50 12.03
C SER A 239 -12.20 -7.20 10.54
N HIS A 240 -12.74 -8.06 9.67
CA HIS A 240 -12.68 -7.88 8.21
C HIS A 240 -14.02 -7.40 7.67
N TRP A 241 -14.00 -6.41 6.79
CA TRP A 241 -15.20 -5.90 6.11
C TRP A 241 -15.89 -6.94 5.20
N LEU A 242 -15.15 -7.98 4.79
CA LEU A 242 -15.57 -9.15 4.03
C LEU A 242 -15.06 -10.40 4.76
N PRO A 243 -15.79 -10.92 5.77
CA PRO A 243 -15.32 -12.04 6.60
C PRO A 243 -14.86 -13.27 5.80
N GLU A 244 -15.48 -13.53 4.64
CA GLU A 244 -15.08 -14.61 3.73
C GLU A 244 -13.63 -14.49 3.24
N ALA A 245 -13.11 -13.28 3.03
CA ALA A 245 -11.78 -13.07 2.45
C ALA A 245 -10.63 -13.21 3.47
N ALA A 246 -10.93 -13.32 4.77
CA ALA A 246 -9.93 -13.41 5.81
C ALA A 246 -9.01 -14.65 5.67
N LEU A 247 -7.83 -14.58 6.28
CA LEU A 247 -6.87 -15.69 6.36
C LEU A 247 -7.14 -16.60 7.58
N TRP A 248 -7.62 -16.02 8.68
CA TRP A 248 -8.00 -16.72 9.90
C TRP A 248 -9.45 -16.46 10.25
N LYS A 249 -10.14 -17.51 10.69
CA LYS A 249 -11.50 -17.43 11.22
C LYS A 249 -11.53 -16.70 12.56
N LYS A 250 -12.73 -16.38 13.03
CA LYS A 250 -13.01 -15.73 14.33
C LYS A 250 -12.34 -16.47 15.49
N ASP A 251 -12.32 -17.79 15.43
CA ASP A 251 -11.71 -18.68 16.44
C ASP A 251 -10.19 -18.88 16.24
N TRP A 252 -9.55 -18.12 15.34
CA TRP A 252 -8.16 -18.23 14.92
C TRP A 252 -7.78 -19.53 14.20
N SER A 253 -8.76 -20.37 13.84
CA SER A 253 -8.49 -21.47 12.92
C SER A 253 -8.11 -20.92 11.54
N MET A 254 -7.08 -21.50 10.94
CA MET A 254 -6.54 -21.03 9.67
C MET A 254 -7.39 -21.52 8.50
N LYS A 255 -7.64 -20.64 7.53
CA LYS A 255 -8.26 -20.97 6.25
C LYS A 255 -7.22 -21.43 5.22
N PRO A 256 -7.61 -22.10 4.11
CA PRO A 256 -6.66 -22.53 3.08
C PRO A 256 -5.79 -21.41 2.48
N ASN A 257 -6.36 -20.23 2.24
CA ASN A 257 -5.61 -19.02 1.84
C ASN A 257 -4.65 -18.53 2.94
N GLY A 258 -5.00 -18.67 4.22
CA GLY A 258 -4.08 -18.44 5.33
C GLY A 258 -2.85 -19.35 5.29
N ALA A 259 -3.03 -20.63 4.94
CA ALA A 259 -1.93 -21.57 4.79
C ALA A 259 -0.99 -21.17 3.63
N VAL A 260 -1.54 -20.65 2.53
CA VAL A 260 -0.75 -20.08 1.43
C VAL A 260 0.09 -18.90 1.91
N TRP A 261 -0.50 -17.97 2.67
CA TRP A 261 0.24 -16.82 3.20
C TRP A 261 1.39 -17.25 4.12
N GLU A 262 1.13 -18.16 5.07
CA GLU A 262 2.17 -18.66 5.96
C GLU A 262 3.28 -19.42 5.22
N GLU A 263 2.94 -20.17 4.18
CA GLU A 263 3.93 -20.89 3.39
C GLU A 263 4.79 -19.95 2.55
N TRP A 264 4.18 -19.08 1.74
CA TRP A 264 4.93 -18.25 0.80
C TRP A 264 5.63 -17.08 1.49
N VAL A 265 4.88 -16.28 2.25
CA VAL A 265 5.41 -15.08 2.92
C VAL A 265 6.18 -15.44 4.18
N GLY A 266 5.75 -16.47 4.91
CA GLY A 266 6.36 -16.86 6.19
C GLY A 266 7.51 -17.87 6.08
N LYS A 267 7.70 -18.55 4.94
CA LYS A 267 8.75 -19.58 4.77
C LYS A 267 9.50 -19.51 3.44
N GLN A 268 8.81 -19.59 2.31
CA GLN A 268 9.46 -19.74 0.98
C GLN A 268 10.28 -18.51 0.62
N TRP A 269 9.77 -17.30 0.88
CA TRP A 269 10.46 -16.04 0.56
C TRP A 269 11.35 -15.53 1.69
N HIS A 270 12.11 -16.46 2.26
CA HIS A 270 13.19 -16.16 3.19
C HIS A 270 14.50 -16.70 2.64
N THR A 271 15.58 -15.98 2.91
CA THR A 271 16.93 -16.42 2.59
C THR A 271 17.71 -16.57 3.88
N ARG A 272 18.31 -17.75 4.07
CA ARG A 272 19.19 -18.06 5.19
C ARG A 272 20.41 -18.78 4.63
N GLU A 273 21.55 -18.14 4.76
CA GLU A 273 22.82 -18.63 4.23
C GLU A 273 23.89 -18.58 5.33
N GLU A 274 24.82 -19.52 5.28
CA GLU A 274 26.05 -19.50 6.06
C GLU A 274 27.22 -19.32 5.08
N LEU A 275 27.93 -18.21 5.21
CA LEU A 275 28.93 -17.77 4.24
C LEU A 275 30.22 -17.37 4.97
N THR A 276 31.35 -17.54 4.30
CA THR A 276 32.66 -17.08 4.77
C THR A 276 33.08 -15.88 3.94
N THR A 277 33.53 -14.81 4.61
CA THR A 277 34.07 -13.64 3.91
C THR A 277 35.39 -13.97 3.23
N ASP A 278 35.72 -13.23 2.17
CA ASP A 278 37.06 -13.25 1.61
C ASP A 278 38.09 -12.53 2.52
N ALA A 279 39.34 -12.44 2.06
CA ALA A 279 40.43 -11.80 2.81
C ALA A 279 40.21 -10.29 3.05
N ASP A 280 39.34 -9.65 2.27
CA ASP A 280 38.96 -8.24 2.42
C ASP A 280 37.69 -8.06 3.29
N GLY A 281 37.11 -9.16 3.80
CA GLY A 281 35.87 -9.12 4.59
C GLY A 281 34.60 -9.04 3.75
N LYS A 282 34.66 -9.33 2.44
CA LYS A 282 33.51 -9.23 1.53
C LYS A 282 32.81 -10.57 1.36
N VAL A 283 31.50 -10.50 1.09
CA VAL A 283 30.67 -11.64 0.74
C VAL A 283 29.60 -11.22 -0.28
N ALA A 284 29.27 -12.10 -1.21
CA ALA A 284 28.17 -11.92 -2.15
C ALA A 284 27.24 -13.13 -2.09
N TRP A 285 25.93 -12.90 -2.16
CA TRP A 285 24.93 -13.95 -2.21
C TRP A 285 23.74 -13.52 -3.05
N ARG A 286 22.84 -14.47 -3.34
CA ARG A 286 21.54 -14.20 -3.94
C ARG A 286 20.48 -14.49 -2.90
N GLY A 287 19.58 -13.54 -2.67
CA GLY A 287 18.47 -13.70 -1.74
C GLY A 287 17.26 -12.88 -2.14
N PHE A 288 16.16 -13.06 -1.43
CA PHE A 288 14.95 -12.26 -1.63
C PHE A 288 15.12 -10.82 -1.13
N LYS A 289 14.30 -9.90 -1.63
CA LYS A 289 14.29 -8.50 -1.15
C LYS A 289 13.91 -8.47 0.33
N GLY A 290 14.61 -7.66 1.13
CA GLY A 290 14.27 -7.45 2.53
C GLY A 290 15.45 -7.02 3.39
N THR A 291 15.17 -6.88 4.68
CA THR A 291 16.19 -6.63 5.71
C THR A 291 16.63 -7.95 6.31
N TYR A 292 17.94 -8.15 6.35
CA TYR A 292 18.60 -9.33 6.87
C TYR A 292 19.23 -9.04 8.22
N ARG A 293 19.52 -10.10 8.97
CA ARG A 293 20.33 -10.05 10.17
C ARG A 293 21.59 -10.87 9.92
N ILE A 294 22.74 -10.19 9.88
CA ILE A 294 24.03 -10.87 9.84
C ILE A 294 24.36 -11.31 11.26
N ILE A 295 24.84 -12.54 11.43
CA ILE A 295 25.32 -13.08 12.70
C ILE A 295 26.73 -13.61 12.43
N SER A 296 27.71 -13.12 13.17
CA SER A 296 29.10 -13.62 13.12
C SER A 296 29.27 -14.89 13.95
N ASP A 297 30.37 -15.62 13.75
CA ASP A 297 30.75 -16.80 14.55
C ASP A 297 30.85 -16.50 16.05
N SER A 298 31.15 -15.25 16.40
CA SER A 298 31.20 -14.77 17.79
C SER A 298 29.82 -14.51 18.41
N GLY A 299 28.73 -14.71 17.65
CA GLY A 299 27.35 -14.47 18.07
C GLY A 299 26.88 -13.01 17.99
N LYS A 300 27.77 -12.08 17.62
CA LYS A 300 27.43 -10.67 17.38
C LYS A 300 26.62 -10.50 16.10
N SER A 301 25.68 -9.55 16.10
CA SER A 301 24.75 -9.37 14.98
C SER A 301 24.51 -7.91 14.61
N ALA A 302 24.19 -7.68 13.34
CA ALA A 302 23.80 -6.37 12.81
C ALA A 302 22.70 -6.53 11.74
N PRO A 303 21.76 -5.58 11.62
CA PRO A 303 20.82 -5.55 10.51
C PRO A 303 21.53 -5.06 9.24
N VAL A 304 21.08 -5.55 8.09
CA VAL A 304 21.52 -5.07 6.77
C VAL A 304 20.37 -5.08 5.78
N THR A 305 20.22 -4.03 4.99
CA THR A 305 19.45 -4.09 3.75
C THR A 305 20.46 -4.18 2.61
N PRO A 306 20.55 -5.33 1.91
CA PRO A 306 21.58 -5.54 0.90
C PRO A 306 21.45 -4.57 -0.26
N GLY A 307 22.58 -4.07 -0.74
CA GLY A 307 22.66 -3.31 -2.00
C GLY A 307 22.73 -4.23 -3.23
N SER A 308 22.87 -3.62 -4.41
CA SER A 308 23.16 -4.38 -5.63
C SER A 308 24.66 -4.67 -5.75
N ALA A 309 25.05 -5.52 -6.70
CA ALA A 309 26.46 -5.77 -7.01
C ALA A 309 27.21 -4.47 -7.39
N ASP A 310 26.52 -3.52 -8.01
CA ASP A 310 27.09 -2.23 -8.42
C ASP A 310 27.10 -1.18 -7.29
N SER A 311 26.44 -1.46 -6.17
CA SER A 311 26.33 -0.56 -5.02
C SER A 311 26.32 -1.38 -3.72
N PRO A 312 27.45 -2.02 -3.35
CA PRO A 312 27.54 -2.82 -2.14
C PRO A 312 27.32 -1.98 -0.88
N VAL A 313 26.90 -2.65 0.20
CA VAL A 313 26.67 -2.02 1.51
C VAL A 313 27.72 -2.53 2.49
N GLU A 314 28.41 -1.61 3.16
CA GLU A 314 29.33 -1.93 4.25
C GLU A 314 28.55 -2.06 5.57
N VAL A 315 28.84 -3.09 6.34
CA VAL A 315 28.22 -3.35 7.64
C VAL A 315 29.30 -3.68 8.65
N THR A 316 29.28 -3.01 9.79
CA THR A 316 30.11 -3.37 10.94
C THR A 316 29.28 -4.23 11.89
N VAL A 317 29.72 -5.47 12.10
CA VAL A 317 29.15 -6.33 13.15
C VAL A 317 29.90 -6.00 14.45
N PRO A 318 29.20 -5.50 15.49
CA PRO A 318 29.82 -4.90 16.68
C PRO A 318 30.60 -5.88 17.54
#